data_AF-A0A7W0GV67-F1
#
_entry.id   AF-A0A7W0GV67-F1
#
_cell.length_a   1.000
_cell.length_b   1.000
_cell.length_c   1.000
_cell.angle_alpha   90.00
_cell.angle_beta   90.00
_cell.angle_gamma   90.00
#
_symmetry.space_group_name_H-M   'P 1'
#
loop_
_entity.id
_entity.type
_entity.pdbx_description
1 polymer ?
#
loop_
_entity_poly.entity_id
_entity_poly.type
_entity_poly.pdbx_seq_one_letter_code
_entity_poly.pdbx_strand_id
1 'polypeptide(L)'
;MDPIGLLFLGFLWFLFNVLRKSQGQTGPTPPSAPPGTGDATQREGSRLEALFRELERTLGEGAGPSGRPAGAPLPPAEEVENRETLETGVEVVSLEQEVLRPPRPRIDREERAEGIEAARVASAEKRSGALTRADHAAFDARIRQAPADATAVRALTSEQIRRAVVWREILSPPVSLREPER
;
A
#
# COMPACT_ATOMS: atom_id res chain seq x y z
N MET A 1 47.61 38.33 -25.65
CA MET A 1 47.00 37.00 -25.82
C MET A 1 48.00 36.14 -26.55
N ASP A 2 48.54 35.13 -25.90
CA ASP A 2 49.59 34.32 -26.48
C ASP A 2 49.01 33.39 -27.55
N PRO A 3 49.58 33.34 -28.77
CA PRO A 3 49.07 32.53 -29.87
C PRO A 3 49.03 31.03 -29.53
N ILE A 4 49.88 30.61 -28.59
CA ILE A 4 49.95 29.25 -28.05
C ILE A 4 48.66 28.90 -27.27
N GLY A 5 48.09 29.85 -26.53
CA GLY A 5 46.85 29.63 -25.77
C GLY A 5 45.64 29.41 -26.66
N LEU A 6 45.57 30.10 -27.80
CA LEU A 6 44.50 29.92 -28.79
C LEU A 6 44.58 28.56 -29.50
N LEU A 7 45.80 28.10 -29.81
CA LEU A 7 46.00 26.76 -30.38
C LEU A 7 45.60 25.67 -29.39
N PHE A 8 45.95 25.82 -28.11
CA PHE A 8 45.60 24.85 -27.08
C PHE A 8 44.08 24.77 -26.87
N LEU A 9 43.40 25.93 -26.86
CA LEU A 9 41.95 25.99 -26.73
C LEU A 9 41.23 25.37 -27.95
N GLY A 10 41.73 25.63 -29.16
CA GLY A 10 41.21 25.01 -30.39
C GLY A 10 41.39 23.49 -30.39
N PHE A 11 42.53 23.00 -29.92
CA PHE A 11 42.80 21.57 -29.78
C PHE A 11 41.87 20.91 -28.74
N LEU A 12 41.66 21.54 -27.58
CA LEU A 12 40.73 21.06 -26.56
C LEU A 12 39.29 20.99 -27.08
N TRP A 13 38.86 22.02 -27.83
CA TRP A 13 37.53 22.08 -28.43
C TRP A 13 37.34 21.01 -29.51
N PHE A 14 38.38 20.72 -30.30
CA PHE A 14 38.36 19.64 -31.28
C PHE A 14 38.23 18.26 -30.61
N LEU A 15 39.03 17.99 -29.57
CA LEU A 15 38.92 16.76 -28.77
C LEU A 15 37.52 16.57 -28.17
N PHE A 16 36.93 17.65 -27.66
CA PHE A 16 35.59 17.61 -27.08
C PHE A 16 34.51 17.29 -28.13
N ASN A 17 34.63 17.82 -29.35
CA ASN A 17 33.72 17.49 -30.45
C ASN A 17 33.89 16.06 -30.96
N VAL A 18 35.12 15.54 -31.02
CA VAL A 18 35.38 14.15 -31.41
C VAL A 18 34.80 13.18 -30.37
N LEU A 19 34.97 13.46 -29.07
CA LEU A 19 34.36 12.65 -28.01
C LEU A 19 32.83 12.69 -28.06
N ARG A 20 32.21 13.87 -28.27
CA ARG A 20 30.74 13.97 -28.43
C ARG A 20 30.24 13.18 -29.64
N LYS A 21 30.98 13.16 -30.75
CA LYS A 21 30.58 12.44 -31.97
C LYS A 21 30.68 10.91 -31.82
N SER A 22 31.53 10.41 -30.91
CA SER A 22 31.67 8.98 -30.64
C SER A 22 30.55 8.38 -29.76
N GLN A 23 29.73 9.21 -29.10
CA GLN A 23 28.59 8.74 -28.29
C GLN A 23 27.28 8.60 -29.09
N GLY A 24 27.30 8.88 -30.40
CA GLY A 24 26.10 8.87 -31.24
C GLY A 24 26.20 7.92 -32.43
N GLN A 25 26.29 6.61 -32.21
CA GLN A 25 25.76 5.56 -33.12
C GLN A 25 26.08 4.14 -32.60
N THR A 26 25.10 3.53 -31.94
CA THR A 26 24.63 2.12 -32.06
C THR A 26 23.68 1.82 -30.89
N GLY A 27 22.55 2.52 -30.85
CA GLY A 27 21.37 2.10 -30.09
C GLY A 27 20.30 1.66 -31.09
N PRO A 28 19.59 0.53 -30.88
CA PRO A 28 18.55 0.09 -31.79
C PRO A 28 17.43 1.12 -31.89
N THR A 29 16.98 1.36 -33.11
CA THR A 29 15.82 2.18 -33.46
C THR A 29 14.63 1.79 -32.59
N PRO A 30 13.94 2.74 -31.91
CA PRO A 30 12.73 2.40 -31.18
C PRO A 30 11.66 1.90 -32.17
N PRO A 31 10.93 0.81 -31.85
CA PRO A 31 9.85 0.36 -32.69
C PRO A 31 8.78 1.45 -32.79
N SER A 32 8.27 1.64 -34.01
CA SER A 32 7.12 2.46 -34.33
C SER A 32 5.98 2.15 -33.34
N ALA A 33 5.46 3.16 -32.67
CA ALA A 33 4.37 3.03 -31.71
C ALA A 33 3.14 2.37 -32.39
N PRO A 34 2.50 1.38 -31.75
CA PRO A 34 1.26 0.82 -32.26
C PRO A 34 0.15 1.89 -32.27
N PRO A 35 -0.82 1.80 -33.21
CA PRO A 35 -1.95 2.73 -33.25
C PRO A 35 -2.72 2.68 -31.93
N GLY A 36 -3.10 3.87 -31.43
CA GLY A 36 -3.63 4.14 -30.10
C GLY A 36 -4.63 3.10 -29.61
N THR A 37 -4.19 2.29 -28.66
CA THR A 37 -5.09 1.57 -27.77
C THR A 37 -5.57 2.58 -26.75
N GLY A 38 -6.85 2.99 -26.87
CA GLY A 38 -7.45 4.02 -26.01
C GLY A 38 -7.08 3.84 -24.55
N ASP A 39 -6.67 4.95 -23.94
CA ASP A 39 -6.11 5.07 -22.59
C ASP A 39 -6.81 4.12 -21.62
N ALA A 40 -6.04 3.19 -21.03
CA ALA A 40 -6.54 2.24 -20.04
C ALA A 40 -7.26 2.97 -18.88
N THR A 41 -6.77 4.16 -18.54
CA THR A 41 -7.36 5.07 -17.55
C THR A 41 -8.75 5.58 -17.94
N GLN A 42 -9.05 5.77 -19.23
CA GLN A 42 -10.39 6.17 -19.68
C GLN A 42 -11.40 5.00 -19.58
N ARG A 43 -10.94 3.76 -19.81
CA ARG A 43 -11.78 2.57 -19.64
C ARG A 43 -12.05 2.25 -18.18
N GLU A 44 -11.08 2.53 -17.31
CA GLU A 44 -11.26 2.41 -15.86
C GLU A 44 -12.24 3.47 -15.34
N GLY A 45 -12.15 4.70 -15.85
CA GLY A 45 -13.08 5.78 -15.50
C GLY A 45 -14.54 5.45 -15.80
N SER A 46 -14.84 4.97 -17.01
CA SER A 46 -16.22 4.60 -17.38
C SER A 46 -16.75 3.38 -16.60
N ARG A 47 -15.87 2.47 -16.19
CA ARG A 47 -16.23 1.33 -15.35
C ARG A 47 -16.56 1.74 -13.92
N LEU A 48 -15.82 2.70 -13.35
CA LEU A 48 -16.11 3.26 -12.04
C LEU A 48 -17.43 4.01 -12.03
N GLU A 49 -17.70 4.81 -13.07
CA GLU A 49 -18.95 5.55 -13.21
C GLU A 49 -20.17 4.61 -13.29
N ALA A 50 -20.06 3.48 -14.01
CA ALA A 50 -21.09 2.45 -14.05
C ALA A 50 -21.36 1.83 -12.67
N LEU A 51 -20.30 1.55 -11.90
CA LEU A 51 -20.43 1.00 -10.54
C LEU A 51 -21.07 1.98 -9.56
N PHE A 52 -20.72 3.27 -9.65
CA PHE A 52 -21.35 4.29 -8.80
C PHE A 52 -22.83 4.46 -9.12
N ARG A 53 -23.21 4.39 -10.40
CA ARG A 53 -24.62 4.46 -10.83
C ARG A 53 -25.43 3.25 -10.39
N GLU A 54 -24.81 2.07 -10.36
CA GLU A 54 -25.42 0.85 -9.86
C GLU A 54 -25.57 0.90 -8.32
N LEU A 55 -24.57 1.39 -7.60
CA LEU A 55 -24.64 1.65 -6.16
C LEU A 55 -25.76 2.64 -5.83
N GLU A 56 -25.83 3.77 -6.54
CA GLU A 56 -26.88 4.77 -6.35
C GLU A 56 -28.28 4.18 -6.56
N ARG A 57 -28.45 3.31 -7.57
CA ARG A 57 -29.70 2.60 -7.81
C ARG A 57 -30.05 1.64 -6.67
N THR A 58 -29.10 0.83 -6.22
CA THR A 58 -29.34 -0.14 -5.13
C THR A 58 -29.60 0.53 -3.78
N LEU A 59 -28.96 1.66 -3.50
CA LEU A 59 -29.21 2.44 -2.29
C LEU A 59 -30.53 3.23 -2.38
N GLY A 60 -30.86 3.75 -3.56
CA GLY A 60 -32.09 4.50 -3.81
C GLY A 60 -33.36 3.65 -3.73
N GLU A 61 -33.27 2.35 -3.97
CA GLU A 61 -34.41 1.43 -3.92
C GLU A 61 -34.72 0.88 -2.50
N GLY A 62 -33.94 1.21 -1.46
CA GLY A 62 -33.98 0.44 -0.20
C GLY A 62 -33.68 1.18 1.10
N ALA A 63 -34.11 2.43 1.28
CA ALA A 63 -34.05 3.11 2.57
C ALA A 63 -35.10 2.55 3.55
N GLY A 64 -34.87 1.33 4.01
CA GLY A 64 -35.63 0.66 5.06
C GLY A 64 -34.84 -0.53 5.60
N PRO A 65 -35.05 -0.94 6.87
CA PRO A 65 -34.39 -2.12 7.43
C PRO A 65 -34.60 -3.31 6.49
N SER A 66 -33.49 -3.98 6.18
CA SER A 66 -33.40 -5.06 5.19
C SER A 66 -34.56 -6.04 5.33
N GLY A 67 -35.48 -6.03 4.36
CA GLY A 67 -36.58 -7.01 4.28
C GLY A 67 -38.00 -6.49 4.49
N ARG A 68 -38.25 -5.17 4.65
CA ARG A 68 -39.62 -4.62 4.73
C ARG A 68 -39.96 -3.70 3.55
N PRO A 69 -41.06 -3.95 2.81
CA PRO A 69 -41.51 -3.04 1.76
C PRO A 69 -41.95 -1.70 2.36
N ALA A 70 -41.57 -0.59 1.71
CA ALA A 70 -41.70 0.79 2.20
C ALA A 70 -43.15 1.30 2.45
N GLY A 71 -44.17 0.46 2.26
CA GLY A 71 -45.59 0.81 2.48
C GLY A 71 -46.34 -0.14 3.39
N ALA A 72 -45.68 -1.11 4.03
CA ALA A 72 -46.37 -2.03 4.94
C ALA A 72 -46.79 -1.30 6.23
N PRO A 73 -48.09 -1.20 6.55
CA PRO A 73 -48.55 -0.61 7.81
C PRO A 73 -47.94 -1.36 8.99
N LEU A 74 -47.55 -0.62 10.03
CA LEU A 74 -47.09 -1.22 11.28
C LEU A 74 -48.23 -2.03 11.90
N PRO A 75 -47.98 -3.25 12.42
CA PRO A 75 -48.96 -3.88 13.29
C PRO A 75 -49.23 -2.92 14.46
N PRO A 76 -50.49 -2.76 14.89
CA PRO A 76 -50.83 -1.91 16.02
C PRO A 76 -50.02 -2.38 17.23
N ALA A 77 -49.25 -1.46 17.81
CA ALA A 77 -48.57 -1.70 19.07
C ALA A 77 -49.63 -1.72 20.17
N GLU A 78 -50.10 -2.91 20.53
CA GLU A 78 -50.74 -3.08 21.83
C GLU A 78 -49.66 -2.85 22.88
N GLU A 79 -49.69 -1.67 23.50
CA GLU A 79 -48.96 -1.37 24.72
C GLU A 79 -49.55 -2.21 25.85
N VAL A 80 -49.13 -3.47 25.92
CA VAL A 80 -49.35 -4.29 27.11
C VAL A 80 -48.40 -3.72 28.18
N GLU A 81 -48.92 -2.83 29.02
CA GLU A 81 -48.26 -2.42 30.27
C GLU A 81 -48.11 -3.66 31.17
N ASN A 82 -47.07 -4.46 30.94
CA ASN A 82 -46.61 -5.46 31.89
C ASN A 82 -45.96 -4.73 33.08
N ARG A 83 -46.81 -4.19 33.97
CA ARG A 83 -46.46 -3.89 35.35
C ARG A 83 -46.31 -5.20 36.12
N GLU A 84 -45.29 -5.97 35.79
CA GLU A 84 -44.83 -7.03 36.67
C GLU A 84 -43.45 -6.65 37.19
N THR A 85 -43.46 -6.24 38.45
CA THR A 85 -42.36 -6.04 39.39
C THR A 85 -41.21 -7.01 39.15
N LEU A 86 -40.15 -6.53 38.51
CA LEU A 86 -38.86 -7.21 38.45
C LEU A 86 -37.93 -6.70 39.56
N GLU A 87 -38.42 -6.68 40.81
CA GLU A 87 -37.57 -6.50 42.00
C GLU A 87 -36.93 -7.84 42.37
N THR A 88 -36.17 -8.42 41.45
CA THR A 88 -35.24 -9.49 41.80
C THR A 88 -33.91 -8.80 42.04
N GLY A 89 -33.44 -8.78 43.29
CA GLY A 89 -32.13 -8.24 43.64
C GLY A 89 -31.06 -8.91 42.77
N VAL A 90 -30.62 -8.20 41.73
CA VAL A 90 -29.53 -8.67 40.88
C VAL A 90 -28.28 -8.57 41.71
N GLU A 91 -27.85 -9.71 42.24
CA GLU A 91 -26.55 -9.83 42.88
C GLU A 91 -25.48 -9.68 41.79
N VAL A 92 -24.92 -8.47 41.69
CA VAL A 92 -23.86 -8.16 40.72
C VAL A 92 -22.58 -8.82 41.23
N VAL A 93 -22.35 -10.05 40.81
CA VAL A 93 -21.07 -10.74 41.05
C VAL A 93 -20.04 -10.18 40.09
N SER A 94 -18.96 -9.60 40.64
CA SER A 94 -17.82 -9.17 39.82
C SER A 94 -17.17 -10.38 39.15
N LEU A 95 -17.21 -10.41 37.81
CA LEU A 95 -16.48 -11.37 36.98
C LEU A 95 -15.04 -10.90 36.69
N GLU A 96 -14.58 -9.82 37.33
CA GLU A 96 -13.22 -9.34 37.18
C GLU A 96 -12.26 -10.28 37.92
N GLN A 97 -11.95 -11.38 37.26
CA GLN A 97 -10.82 -12.21 37.64
C GLN A 97 -9.57 -11.39 37.32
N GLU A 98 -8.84 -10.97 38.35
CA GLU A 98 -7.50 -10.41 38.20
C GLU A 98 -6.63 -11.44 37.50
N VAL A 99 -6.52 -11.33 36.17
CA VAL A 99 -5.56 -12.09 35.39
C VAL A 99 -4.20 -11.56 35.81
N LEU A 100 -3.56 -12.25 36.77
CA LEU A 100 -2.19 -12.05 37.18
C LEU A 100 -1.30 -12.19 35.96
N ARG A 101 -1.07 -11.07 35.27
CA ARG A 101 -0.19 -11.02 34.12
C ARG A 101 1.22 -11.33 34.65
N PRO A 102 1.94 -12.29 34.05
CA PRO A 102 3.31 -12.55 34.45
C PRO A 102 4.14 -11.25 34.34
N PRO A 103 5.09 -11.03 35.25
CA PRO A 103 5.94 -9.86 35.21
C PRO A 103 6.62 -9.78 33.85
N ARG A 104 6.54 -8.61 33.21
CA ARG A 104 7.17 -8.39 31.90
C ARG A 104 8.68 -8.60 32.06
N PRO A 105 9.34 -9.34 31.15
CA PRO A 105 10.79 -9.46 31.18
C PRO A 105 11.38 -8.06 31.06
N ARG A 106 12.33 -7.71 31.94
CA ARG A 106 13.11 -6.49 31.82
C ARG A 106 14.03 -6.68 30.62
N ILE A 107 13.65 -6.07 29.51
CA ILE A 107 14.48 -6.04 28.30
C ILE A 107 15.46 -4.91 28.50
N ASP A 108 16.73 -5.25 28.65
CA ASP A 108 17.81 -4.27 28.56
C ASP A 108 17.86 -3.72 27.13
N ARG A 109 17.77 -2.41 27.00
CA ARG A 109 17.77 -1.73 25.71
C ARG A 109 19.18 -1.64 25.14
N GLU A 110 20.20 -1.67 25.99
CA GLU A 110 21.60 -1.55 25.61
C GLU A 110 22.08 -2.86 24.98
N GLU A 111 21.83 -4.00 25.62
CA GLU A 111 22.15 -5.33 25.08
C GLU A 111 21.47 -5.60 23.72
N ARG A 112 20.21 -5.17 23.56
CA ARG A 112 19.52 -5.27 22.26
C ARG A 112 20.12 -4.35 21.20
N ALA A 113 20.58 -3.16 21.56
CA ALA A 113 21.19 -2.23 20.62
C ALA A 113 22.51 -2.80 20.08
N GLU A 114 23.37 -3.32 20.96
CA GLU A 114 24.62 -3.96 20.59
C GLU A 114 24.42 -5.16 19.66
N GLY A 115 23.43 -6.02 19.96
CA GLY A 115 23.09 -7.15 19.09
C GLY A 115 22.62 -6.74 17.69
N ILE A 116 21.89 -5.62 17.59
CA ILE A 116 21.45 -5.06 16.30
C ILE A 116 22.63 -4.48 15.52
N GLU A 117 23.55 -3.77 16.20
CA GLU A 117 24.75 -3.22 15.58
C GLU A 117 25.68 -4.33 15.07
N ALA A 118 25.93 -5.35 15.88
CA ALA A 118 26.70 -6.51 15.47
C ALA A 118 26.09 -7.22 14.25
N ALA A 119 24.75 -7.39 14.23
CA ALA A 119 24.06 -7.96 13.08
C ALA A 119 24.18 -7.09 11.82
N ARG A 120 24.14 -5.76 11.97
CA ARG A 120 24.32 -4.82 10.85
C ARG A 120 25.74 -4.87 10.30
N VAL A 121 26.75 -4.90 11.16
CA VAL A 121 28.16 -5.01 10.76
C VAL A 121 28.39 -6.33 10.03
N ALA A 122 27.96 -7.46 10.60
CA ALA A 122 28.09 -8.77 9.96
C ALA A 122 27.37 -8.83 8.59
N SER A 123 26.20 -8.20 8.47
CA SER A 123 25.47 -8.10 7.20
C SER A 123 26.15 -7.18 6.18
N ALA A 124 26.83 -6.13 6.65
CA ALA A 124 27.63 -5.25 5.80
C ALA A 124 28.88 -5.97 5.29
N GLU A 125 29.60 -6.69 6.15
CA GLU A 125 30.79 -7.46 5.78
C GLU A 125 30.47 -8.55 4.74
N LYS A 126 29.33 -9.24 4.89
CA LYS A 126 28.85 -10.21 3.89
C LYS A 126 28.60 -9.58 2.51
N ARG A 127 28.32 -8.28 2.45
CA ARG A 127 28.02 -7.53 1.22
C ARG A 127 29.19 -6.70 0.70
N SER A 128 30.24 -6.48 1.49
CA SER A 128 31.37 -5.62 1.13
C SER A 128 32.44 -6.32 0.29
N GLY A 129 32.34 -7.63 0.08
CA GLY A 129 33.28 -8.38 -0.76
C GLY A 129 33.18 -8.02 -2.25
N ALA A 130 34.28 -8.21 -2.97
CA ALA A 130 34.26 -8.12 -4.43
C ALA A 130 33.37 -9.24 -5.00
N LEU A 131 32.38 -8.86 -5.81
CA LEU A 131 31.47 -9.80 -6.45
C LEU A 131 32.21 -10.63 -7.50
N THR A 132 31.94 -11.94 -7.53
CA THR A 132 32.52 -12.86 -8.50
C THR A 132 31.68 -12.89 -9.79
N ARG A 133 32.24 -13.42 -10.88
CA ARG A 133 31.47 -13.67 -12.11
C ARG A 133 30.26 -14.59 -11.89
N ALA A 134 30.36 -15.53 -10.95
CA ALA A 134 29.26 -16.43 -10.62
C ALA A 134 28.09 -15.66 -9.98
N ASP A 135 28.39 -14.68 -9.11
CA ASP A 135 27.36 -13.84 -8.48
C ASP A 135 26.62 -12.99 -9.51
N HIS A 136 27.35 -12.48 -10.50
CA HIS A 136 26.76 -11.72 -11.61
C HIS A 136 25.84 -12.61 -12.46
N ALA A 137 26.28 -13.83 -12.80
CA ALA A 137 25.46 -14.77 -13.55
C ALA A 137 24.19 -15.18 -12.78
N ALA A 138 24.29 -15.37 -11.46
CA ALA A 138 23.15 -15.66 -10.60
C ALA A 138 22.17 -14.48 -10.51
N PHE A 139 22.70 -13.26 -10.41
CA PHE A 139 21.89 -12.04 -10.46
C PHE A 139 21.13 -11.91 -11.78
N ASP A 140 21.80 -12.10 -12.91
CA ASP A 140 21.19 -12.04 -14.24
C ASP A 140 20.11 -13.10 -14.43
N ALA A 141 20.36 -14.33 -13.96
CA ALA A 141 19.36 -15.39 -13.98
C ALA A 141 18.11 -15.01 -13.17
N ARG A 142 18.30 -14.40 -11.99
CA ARG A 142 17.19 -13.91 -11.15
C ARG A 142 16.40 -12.79 -11.81
N ILE A 143 17.07 -11.82 -12.43
CA ILE A 143 16.39 -10.73 -13.15
C ILE A 143 15.56 -11.26 -14.32
N ARG A 144 16.07 -12.25 -15.06
CA ARG A 144 15.32 -12.88 -16.17
C ARG A 144 14.10 -13.67 -15.70
N GLN A 145 14.14 -14.21 -14.48
CA GLN A 145 13.03 -14.96 -13.88
C GLN A 145 12.05 -14.07 -13.11
N ALA A 146 12.40 -12.81 -12.83
CA ALA A 146 11.53 -11.91 -12.13
C ALA A 146 10.29 -11.59 -12.99
N PRO A 147 9.07 -11.59 -12.41
CA PRO A 147 7.88 -11.18 -13.14
C PRO A 147 8.06 -9.74 -13.64
N ALA A 148 7.62 -9.49 -14.87
CA ALA A 148 7.80 -8.19 -15.54
C ALA A 148 7.15 -7.01 -14.79
N ASP A 149 6.24 -7.30 -13.87
CA ASP A 149 5.52 -6.30 -13.10
C ASP A 149 5.63 -6.59 -11.60
N ALA A 150 6.74 -6.16 -11.00
CA ALA A 150 6.95 -6.22 -9.54
C ALA A 150 6.06 -5.22 -8.77
N THR A 151 5.36 -4.34 -9.50
CA THR A 151 4.39 -3.37 -9.00
C THR A 151 2.94 -3.81 -9.18
N ALA A 152 2.69 -4.96 -9.81
CA ALA A 152 1.36 -5.53 -9.92
C ALA A 152 0.84 -5.85 -8.52
N VAL A 153 0.04 -4.93 -7.98
CA VAL A 153 -0.71 -5.15 -6.76
C VAL A 153 -1.62 -6.34 -7.04
N ARG A 154 -1.39 -7.43 -6.33
CA ARG A 154 -2.22 -8.64 -6.43
C ARG A 154 -3.69 -8.20 -6.39
N ALA A 155 -4.47 -8.58 -7.41
CA ALA A 155 -5.88 -8.21 -7.48
C ALA A 155 -6.57 -8.61 -6.17
N LEU A 156 -6.98 -7.61 -5.39
CA LEU A 156 -7.65 -7.83 -4.13
C LEU A 156 -9.04 -8.40 -4.41
N THR A 157 -9.42 -9.44 -3.69
CA THR A 157 -10.76 -9.99 -3.83
C THR A 157 -11.79 -9.02 -3.24
N SER A 158 -13.02 -9.05 -3.73
CA SER A 158 -14.11 -8.23 -3.18
C SER A 158 -14.35 -8.49 -1.69
N GLU A 159 -14.02 -9.68 -1.21
CA GLU A 159 -14.05 -10.01 0.22
C GLU A 159 -12.95 -9.29 1.02
N GLN A 160 -11.73 -9.20 0.49
CA GLN A 160 -10.63 -8.46 1.12
C GLN A 160 -10.94 -6.96 1.19
N ILE A 161 -11.54 -6.41 0.14
CA ILE A 161 -11.98 -5.01 0.12
C ILE A 161 -13.09 -4.79 1.16
N ARG A 162 -14.12 -5.65 1.21
CA ARG A 162 -15.19 -5.57 2.22
C ARG A 162 -14.63 -5.65 3.64
N ARG A 163 -13.69 -6.57 3.89
CA ARG A 163 -13.05 -6.71 5.21
C ARG A 163 -12.26 -5.46 5.58
N ALA A 164 -11.52 -4.86 4.63
CA ALA A 164 -10.81 -3.61 4.89
C ALA A 164 -11.75 -2.43 5.19
N VAL A 165 -12.89 -2.35 4.52
CA VAL A 165 -13.92 -1.32 4.78
C VAL A 165 -14.56 -1.50 6.17
N VAL A 166 -14.94 -2.72 6.52
CA VAL A 166 -15.50 -3.03 7.87
C VAL A 166 -14.51 -2.67 8.97
N TRP A 167 -13.22 -2.95 8.78
CA TRP A 167 -12.19 -2.58 9.74
C TRP A 167 -12.08 -1.05 9.90
N ARG A 168 -12.28 -0.26 8.83
CA ARG A 168 -12.29 1.20 8.89
C ARG A 168 -13.50 1.75 9.65
N GLU A 169 -14.68 1.15 9.50
CA GLU A 169 -15.88 1.58 10.22
C GLU A 169 -15.83 1.24 11.71
N ILE A 170 -15.29 0.07 12.07
CA ILE A 170 -15.21 -0.38 13.47
C ILE A 170 -14.09 0.35 14.24
N LEU A 171 -12.94 0.60 13.62
CA LEU A 171 -11.75 1.09 14.33
C LEU A 171 -11.46 2.59 14.14
N SER A 172 -12.36 3.32 13.46
CA SER A 172 -12.13 4.70 13.03
C SER A 172 -10.92 4.83 12.09
N PRO A 173 -10.68 5.98 11.45
CA PRO A 173 -9.46 6.19 10.67
C PRO A 173 -8.21 5.93 11.53
N PRO A 174 -7.17 5.30 10.96
CA PRO A 174 -5.89 5.14 11.65
C PRO A 174 -5.41 6.50 12.14
N VAL A 175 -4.71 6.53 13.28
CA VAL A 175 -4.30 7.77 13.97
C VAL A 175 -3.56 8.74 13.04
N SER A 176 -2.84 8.23 12.04
CA SER A 176 -2.15 9.02 11.01
C SER A 176 -3.05 9.82 10.05
N LEU A 177 -4.35 9.50 9.99
CA LEU A 177 -5.34 10.14 9.13
C LEU A 177 -6.38 10.94 9.93
N ARG A 178 -6.24 11.03 11.25
CA ARG A 178 -7.12 11.87 12.08
C ARG A 178 -6.63 13.30 11.92
N GLU A 179 -7.52 14.20 11.50
CA GLU A 179 -7.21 15.63 11.53
C GLU A 179 -6.94 16.04 12.99
N PRO A 180 -5.94 16.91 13.24
CA PRO A 180 -5.73 17.44 14.58
C PRO A 180 -6.98 18.24 14.97
N GLU A 181 -7.66 17.81 16.04
CA GLU A 181 -8.80 18.55 16.60
C GLU A 181 -8.37 20.00 16.85
N ARG A 182 -9.11 20.94 16.24
CA ARG A 182 -8.95 22.40 16.43
C ARG A 182 -9.88 22.89 17.51
#